data_AF-A0A2N1KQX6-F1
#
_entry.id   AF-A0A2N1KQX6-F1
#
_cell.length_a   1.000
_cell.length_b   1.000
_cell.length_c   1.000
_cell.angle_alpha   90.00
_cell.angle_beta   90.00
_cell.angle_gamma   90.00
#
_symmetry.space_group_name_H-M   'P 1'
#
loop_
_entity.id
_entity.type
_entity.pdbx_description
1 polymer ?
#
loop_
_entity_poly.entity_id
_entity_poly.type
_entity_poly.pdbx_seq_one_letter_code
_entity_poly.pdbx_strand_id
1 'polypeptide(L)'
;MESSNQANLAFLLLEAISKYYPIGLPFYRDRYIGYSKLEQIVEEKINTLIDGHSGPKDWNLFKHAIHNDFPQFELLDLSYYQEPSLKMALKFYSSSNNRIYQDSYINISVSLMSSYFTVFITESFTSEADYRYTVNEAPLVNNYGKKSFGPFHRENISELEHTWTSKIIKDITYYYPNYSFVDYRFLQKSITGVIPFGTGLDTVLEPIKFSFYDILFGDNIF
;
A
#
# COMPACT_ATOMS: atom_id res chain seq x y z
N MET A 1 2.56 -29.74 -4.37
CA MET A 1 3.14 -28.83 -5.39
C MET A 1 2.98 -27.36 -5.01
N GLU A 2 1.80 -26.91 -4.56
CA GLU A 2 1.59 -25.52 -4.11
C GLU A 2 2.51 -25.06 -2.97
N SER A 3 2.79 -25.92 -1.99
CA SER A 3 3.69 -25.60 -0.86
C SER A 3 5.13 -25.30 -1.29
N SER A 4 5.63 -25.99 -2.33
CA SER A 4 6.98 -25.79 -2.87
C SER A 4 7.08 -24.44 -3.63
N ASN A 5 6.03 -24.05 -4.34
CA ASN A 5 5.99 -22.75 -5.03
C ASN A 5 5.88 -21.59 -4.04
N GLN A 6 5.11 -21.76 -2.96
CA GLN A 6 5.01 -20.75 -1.90
C GLN A 6 6.33 -20.57 -1.14
N ALA A 7 7.03 -21.66 -0.82
CA ALA A 7 8.34 -21.58 -0.17
C ALA A 7 9.37 -20.87 -1.05
N ASN A 8 9.36 -21.16 -2.37
CA ASN A 8 10.24 -20.49 -3.32
C ASN A 8 9.92 -18.99 -3.42
N LEU A 9 8.65 -18.60 -3.50
CA LEU A 9 8.26 -17.19 -3.52
C LEU A 9 8.66 -16.45 -2.24
N ALA A 10 8.49 -17.07 -1.06
CA ALA A 10 8.96 -16.48 0.20
C ALA A 10 10.46 -16.22 0.16
N PHE A 11 11.23 -17.20 -0.32
CA PHE A 11 12.68 -17.08 -0.47
C PHE A 11 13.07 -15.92 -1.40
N LEU A 12 12.43 -15.81 -2.57
CA LEU A 12 12.70 -14.73 -3.53
C LEU A 12 12.36 -13.34 -2.97
N LEU A 13 11.25 -13.22 -2.23
CA LEU A 13 10.89 -11.95 -1.58
C LEU A 13 11.86 -11.60 -0.46
N LEU A 14 12.29 -12.58 0.35
CA LEU A 14 13.31 -12.37 1.37
C LEU A 14 14.65 -11.97 0.76
N GLU A 15 15.04 -12.57 -0.37
CA GLU A 15 16.22 -12.18 -1.12
C GLU A 15 16.12 -10.73 -1.59
N ALA A 16 14.98 -10.33 -2.15
CA ALA A 16 14.73 -8.94 -2.55
C ALA A 16 14.83 -7.96 -1.36
N ILE A 17 14.21 -8.30 -0.22
CA ILE A 17 14.25 -7.48 1.01
C ILE A 17 15.68 -7.38 1.56
N SER A 18 16.42 -8.48 1.56
CA SER A 18 17.77 -8.55 2.11
C SER A 18 18.76 -7.63 1.40
N LYS A 19 18.46 -7.17 0.18
CA LYS A 19 19.29 -6.17 -0.52
C LYS A 19 19.28 -4.81 0.17
N TYR A 20 18.27 -4.53 0.99
CA TYR A 20 18.01 -3.22 1.60
C TYR A 20 17.91 -3.26 3.12
N TYR A 21 17.57 -4.39 3.72
CA TYR A 21 17.39 -4.54 5.16
C TYR A 21 18.26 -5.65 5.75
N PRO A 22 18.84 -5.45 6.95
CA PRO A 22 19.56 -6.50 7.68
C PRO A 22 18.56 -7.43 8.39
N ILE A 23 18.06 -8.44 7.68
CA ILE A 23 17.08 -9.40 8.21
C ILE A 23 17.64 -10.11 9.46
N GLY A 24 16.88 -10.07 10.55
CA GLY A 24 17.25 -10.64 11.85
C GLY A 24 18.09 -9.70 12.73
N LEU A 25 18.54 -8.56 12.20
CA LEU A 25 19.34 -7.55 12.90
C LEU A 25 18.72 -6.14 12.73
N PRO A 26 17.44 -5.94 13.10
CA PRO A 26 16.70 -4.73 12.76
C PRO A 26 17.33 -3.43 13.30
N PHE A 27 17.96 -3.48 14.47
CA PHE A 27 18.63 -2.32 15.09
C PHE A 27 19.91 -1.89 14.35
N TYR A 28 20.38 -2.67 13.37
CA TYR A 28 21.51 -2.32 12.50
C TYR A 28 21.06 -1.74 11.16
N ARG A 29 19.74 -1.50 10.96
CA ARG A 29 19.17 -0.98 9.72
C ARG A 29 19.94 0.22 9.17
N ASP A 30 20.11 1.26 9.99
CA ASP A 30 20.72 2.52 9.55
C ASP A 30 22.24 2.39 9.27
N ARG A 31 22.87 1.27 9.68
CA ARG A 31 24.27 0.93 9.37
C ARG A 31 24.39 -0.06 8.22
N TYR A 32 23.28 -0.61 7.74
CA TYR A 32 23.28 -1.60 6.69
C TYR A 32 23.48 -0.92 5.33
N ILE A 33 24.47 -1.39 4.56
CA ILE A 33 24.83 -0.77 3.28
C ILE A 33 23.69 -0.76 2.25
N GLY A 34 22.75 -1.71 2.37
CA GLY A 34 21.56 -1.73 1.54
C GLY A 34 20.58 -0.61 1.85
N TYR A 35 20.58 -0.11 3.08
CA TYR A 35 19.61 0.88 3.54
C TYR A 35 19.83 2.25 2.90
N SER A 36 21.09 2.66 2.68
CA SER A 36 21.37 3.90 1.95
C SER A 36 20.86 3.89 0.50
N LYS A 37 20.82 2.72 -0.15
CA LYS A 37 20.21 2.58 -1.48
C LYS A 37 18.70 2.76 -1.44
N LEU A 38 18.05 2.29 -0.37
CA LEU A 38 16.63 2.50 -0.15
C LEU A 38 16.34 3.98 0.09
N GLU A 39 17.16 4.67 0.89
CA GLU A 39 17.04 6.12 1.11
C GLU A 39 17.15 6.89 -0.22
N GLN A 40 18.10 6.51 -1.09
CA GLN A 40 18.23 7.08 -2.44
C GLN A 40 16.97 6.87 -3.29
N ILE A 41 16.38 5.68 -3.28
CA ILE A 41 15.14 5.39 -4.02
C ILE A 41 14.00 6.31 -3.54
N VAL A 42 13.86 6.50 -2.23
CA VAL A 42 12.84 7.38 -1.65
C VAL A 42 13.13 8.84 -1.97
N GLU A 43 14.39 9.27 -1.91
CA GLU A 43 14.82 10.62 -2.27
C GLU A 43 14.53 10.94 -3.74
N GLU A 44 14.86 10.05 -4.67
CA GLU A 44 14.55 10.20 -6.10
C GLU A 44 13.05 10.34 -6.36
N LYS A 45 12.24 9.54 -5.66
CA LYS A 45 10.78 9.64 -5.71
C LYS A 45 10.29 11.00 -5.21
N ILE A 46 10.80 11.47 -4.07
CA ILE A 46 10.43 12.79 -3.50
C ILE A 46 10.82 13.91 -4.47
N ASN A 47 12.02 13.87 -5.04
CA ASN A 47 12.48 14.88 -5.99
C ASN A 47 11.59 14.91 -7.25
N THR A 48 11.20 13.74 -7.76
CA THR A 48 10.25 13.62 -8.87
C THR A 48 8.91 14.31 -8.57
N LEU A 49 8.40 14.16 -7.34
CA LEU A 49 7.17 14.81 -6.88
C LEU A 49 7.33 16.33 -6.73
N ILE A 50 8.47 16.80 -6.20
CA ILE A 50 8.78 18.23 -6.05
C ILE A 50 8.84 18.91 -7.43
N ASP A 51 9.39 18.21 -8.43
CA ASP A 51 9.46 18.69 -9.82
C ASP A 51 8.08 18.73 -10.54
N GLY A 52 6.99 18.45 -9.82
CA GLY A 52 5.63 18.50 -10.33
C GLY A 52 5.18 17.25 -11.08
N HIS A 53 5.98 16.19 -11.07
CA HIS A 53 5.61 14.92 -11.67
C HIS A 53 4.94 14.02 -10.64
N SER A 54 3.77 13.47 -10.95
CA SER A 54 3.06 12.53 -10.06
C SER A 54 3.68 11.12 -10.03
N GLY A 55 4.97 10.98 -10.35
CA GLY A 55 5.73 9.73 -10.45
C GLY A 55 6.46 9.57 -11.79
N PRO A 56 7.17 8.43 -11.98
CA PRO A 56 7.85 8.10 -13.24
C PRO A 56 6.92 8.14 -14.45
N LYS A 57 7.47 8.35 -15.65
CA LYS A 57 6.69 8.47 -16.90
C LYS A 57 5.72 7.29 -17.10
N ASP A 58 6.21 6.06 -16.92
CA ASP A 58 5.41 4.85 -17.12
C ASP A 58 4.26 4.74 -16.11
N TRP A 59 4.45 5.24 -14.89
CA TRP A 59 3.40 5.33 -13.88
C TRP A 59 2.28 6.27 -14.30
N ASN A 60 2.62 7.43 -14.84
CA ASN A 60 1.62 8.40 -15.29
C ASN A 60 0.84 7.88 -16.50
N LEU A 61 1.51 7.20 -17.44
CA LEU A 61 0.84 6.55 -18.57
C LEU A 61 -0.11 5.44 -18.11
N PHE A 62 0.32 4.62 -17.15
CA PHE A 62 -0.52 3.59 -16.55
C PHE A 62 -1.74 4.17 -15.84
N LYS A 63 -1.59 5.22 -15.01
CA LYS A 63 -2.71 5.93 -14.37
C LYS A 63 -3.72 6.44 -15.39
N HIS A 64 -3.25 7.07 -16.47
CA HIS A 64 -4.13 7.55 -17.54
C HIS A 64 -4.89 6.41 -18.23
N ALA A 65 -4.23 5.28 -18.50
CA ALA A 65 -4.88 4.10 -19.08
C ALA A 65 -5.97 3.56 -18.15
N ILE A 66 -5.68 3.40 -16.86
CA ILE A 66 -6.64 2.93 -15.87
C ILE A 66 -7.83 3.89 -15.73
N HIS A 67 -7.59 5.20 -15.70
CA HIS A 67 -8.68 6.19 -15.67
C HIS A 67 -9.60 6.06 -16.90
N ASN A 68 -9.04 5.80 -18.08
CA ASN A 68 -9.81 5.63 -19.32
C ASN A 68 -10.58 4.30 -19.37
N ASP A 69 -10.01 3.24 -18.79
CA ASP A 69 -10.62 1.91 -18.75
C ASP A 69 -11.72 1.79 -17.69
N PHE A 70 -11.64 2.58 -16.62
CA PHE A 70 -12.58 2.57 -15.50
C PHE A 70 -13.09 3.99 -15.19
N PRO A 71 -13.72 4.69 -16.14
CA PRO A 71 -14.12 6.09 -15.97
C PRO A 71 -15.21 6.28 -14.89
N GLN A 72 -15.89 5.21 -14.50
CA GLN A 72 -16.89 5.21 -13.43
C GLN A 72 -16.29 5.09 -12.03
N PHE A 73 -14.98 4.79 -11.89
CA PHE A 73 -14.31 4.70 -10.60
C PHE A 73 -13.59 5.99 -10.27
N GLU A 74 -13.61 6.38 -9.00
CA GLU A 74 -12.81 7.50 -8.52
C GLU A 74 -11.36 7.03 -8.34
N LEU A 75 -10.43 7.63 -9.08
CA LEU A 75 -9.01 7.34 -9.00
C LEU A 75 -8.35 8.22 -7.93
N LEU A 76 -7.74 7.58 -6.95
CA LEU A 76 -6.95 8.21 -5.90
C LEU A 76 -5.47 7.90 -6.14
N ASP A 77 -4.67 8.92 -6.48
CA ASP A 77 -3.22 8.78 -6.58
C ASP A 77 -2.60 8.91 -5.18
N LEU A 78 -1.96 7.85 -4.73
CA LEU A 78 -1.35 7.73 -3.41
C LEU A 78 0.18 7.69 -3.51
N SER A 79 0.73 8.03 -4.67
CA SER A 79 2.17 7.98 -4.89
C SER A 79 2.92 9.10 -4.15
N TYR A 80 2.21 10.04 -3.55
CA TYR A 80 2.79 11.13 -2.75
C TYR A 80 3.31 10.68 -1.38
N TYR A 81 2.91 9.51 -0.87
CA TYR A 81 3.43 8.98 0.40
C TYR A 81 4.93 8.71 0.30
N GLN A 82 5.70 8.98 1.36
CA GLN A 82 7.17 8.84 1.37
C GLN A 82 7.65 7.40 1.61
N GLU A 83 7.00 6.46 0.93
CA GLU A 83 7.29 5.03 0.99
C GLU A 83 7.95 4.58 -0.32
N PRO A 84 8.70 3.47 -0.32
CA PRO A 84 9.44 3.01 -1.49
C PRO A 84 8.54 2.25 -2.49
N SER A 85 7.39 2.82 -2.82
CA SER A 85 6.39 2.25 -3.72
C SER A 85 5.58 3.32 -4.45
N LEU A 86 4.99 2.97 -5.59
CA LEU A 86 3.97 3.76 -6.26
C LEU A 86 2.61 3.14 -5.96
N LYS A 87 1.65 3.95 -5.56
CA LYS A 87 0.35 3.48 -5.07
C LYS A 87 -0.78 4.26 -5.70
N MET A 88 -1.85 3.55 -6.04
CA MET A 88 -3.13 4.16 -6.34
C MET A 88 -4.27 3.27 -5.88
N ALA A 89 -5.42 3.88 -5.65
CA ALA A 89 -6.65 3.18 -5.33
C ALA A 89 -7.76 3.61 -6.30
N LEU A 90 -8.59 2.66 -6.71
CA LEU A 90 -9.82 2.91 -7.47
C LEU A 90 -11.00 2.66 -6.57
N LYS A 91 -11.69 3.72 -6.15
CA LYS A 91 -12.93 3.60 -5.39
C LYS A 91 -14.07 3.26 -6.35
N PHE A 92 -14.65 2.07 -6.18
CA PHE A 92 -15.68 1.53 -7.07
C PHE A 92 -17.04 1.33 -6.39
N TYR A 93 -17.08 1.38 -5.06
CA TYR A 93 -18.31 1.26 -4.29
C TYR A 93 -18.27 2.23 -3.11
N SER A 94 -19.42 2.84 -2.83
CA SER A 94 -19.64 3.66 -1.64
C SER A 94 -21.09 3.49 -1.21
N SER A 95 -21.31 3.23 0.07
CA SER A 95 -22.64 3.17 0.66
C SER A 95 -22.65 3.77 2.05
N SER A 96 -23.81 4.23 2.50
CA SER A 96 -23.98 4.79 3.83
C SER A 96 -25.23 4.23 4.50
N ASN A 97 -25.11 3.84 5.77
CA ASN A 97 -26.23 3.42 6.60
C ASN A 97 -26.06 3.98 8.01
N ASN A 98 -27.01 4.80 8.48
CA ASN A 98 -27.06 5.30 9.85
C ASN A 98 -25.69 5.79 10.38
N ARG A 99 -25.07 6.72 9.64
CA ARG A 99 -23.76 7.36 9.97
C ARG A 99 -22.51 6.49 9.79
N ILE A 100 -22.68 5.27 9.30
CA ILE A 100 -21.57 4.41 8.86
C ILE A 100 -21.49 4.48 7.35
N TYR A 101 -20.33 4.85 6.83
CA TYR A 101 -19.97 4.83 5.43
C TYR A 101 -19.10 3.62 5.17
N GLN A 102 -19.38 2.88 4.11
CA GLN A 102 -18.54 1.79 3.62
C GLN A 102 -18.05 2.17 2.23
N ASP A 103 -16.75 2.13 2.03
CA ASP A 103 -16.13 2.32 0.73
C ASP A 103 -15.33 1.07 0.35
N SER A 104 -15.33 0.72 -0.94
CA SER A 104 -14.50 -0.36 -1.47
C SER A 104 -13.54 0.16 -2.53
N TYR A 105 -12.30 -0.34 -2.46
CA TYR A 105 -11.19 0.11 -3.27
C TYR A 105 -10.51 -1.06 -3.97
N ILE A 106 -10.12 -0.88 -5.23
CA ILE A 106 -9.08 -1.71 -5.86
C ILE A 106 -7.75 -1.01 -5.62
N ASN A 107 -6.90 -1.59 -4.79
CA ASN A 107 -5.58 -1.07 -4.46
C ASN A 107 -4.53 -1.65 -5.39
N ILE A 108 -3.62 -0.80 -5.84
CA ILE A 108 -2.55 -1.14 -6.77
C ILE A 108 -1.26 -0.58 -6.19
N SER A 109 -0.28 -1.46 -5.97
CA SER A 109 1.00 -1.11 -5.37
C SER A 109 2.15 -1.67 -6.20
N VAL A 110 3.09 -0.81 -6.58
CA VAL A 110 4.31 -1.16 -7.34
C VAL A 110 5.52 -0.88 -6.46
N SER A 111 6.34 -1.88 -6.17
CA SER A 111 7.54 -1.68 -5.34
C SER A 111 8.62 -0.95 -6.14
N LEU A 112 9.28 0.03 -5.53
CA LEU A 112 10.49 0.64 -6.12
C LEU A 112 11.76 -0.09 -5.65
N MET A 113 11.65 -0.95 -4.64
CA MET A 113 12.76 -1.76 -4.12
C MET A 113 12.95 -3.07 -4.89
N SER A 114 11.89 -3.54 -5.56
CA SER A 114 11.86 -4.87 -6.15
C SER A 114 10.96 -4.88 -7.38
N SER A 115 11.18 -5.85 -8.26
CA SER A 115 10.36 -6.03 -9.47
C SER A 115 9.06 -6.78 -9.15
N TYR A 116 8.33 -6.32 -8.13
CA TYR A 116 7.06 -6.90 -7.71
C TYR A 116 5.96 -5.84 -7.63
N PHE A 117 4.74 -6.25 -7.96
CA PHE A 117 3.54 -5.46 -7.75
C PHE A 117 2.41 -6.31 -7.20
N THR A 118 1.38 -5.67 -6.64
CA THR A 118 0.17 -6.34 -6.19
C THR A 118 -1.07 -5.53 -6.52
N VAL A 119 -2.19 -6.23 -6.70
CA VAL A 119 -3.52 -5.69 -6.96
C VAL A 119 -4.49 -6.46 -6.08
N PHE A 120 -5.27 -5.75 -5.26
CA PHE A 120 -6.19 -6.39 -4.30
C PHE A 120 -7.32 -5.45 -3.92
N ILE A 121 -8.42 -6.02 -3.42
CA ILE A 121 -9.58 -5.24 -2.98
C ILE A 121 -9.56 -5.07 -1.46
N THR A 122 -9.86 -3.85 -1.01
CA THR A 122 -10.13 -3.54 0.39
C THR A 122 -11.48 -2.89 0.60
N GLU A 123 -11.95 -2.94 1.84
CA GLU A 123 -13.04 -2.15 2.37
C GLU A 123 -12.56 -1.29 3.53
N SER A 124 -13.11 -0.08 3.59
CA SER A 124 -12.96 0.80 4.74
C SER A 124 -14.34 1.25 5.23
N PHE A 125 -14.45 1.39 6.54
CA PHE A 125 -15.66 1.83 7.21
C PHE A 125 -15.39 3.11 7.96
N THR A 126 -16.14 4.17 7.68
CA THR A 126 -16.03 5.44 8.39
C THR A 126 -17.29 5.67 9.19
N SER A 127 -17.16 5.93 10.48
CA SER A 127 -18.26 6.32 11.35
C SER A 127 -18.22 7.82 11.62
N GLU A 128 -19.33 8.52 11.41
CA GLU A 128 -19.51 9.87 11.96
C GLU A 128 -19.75 9.77 13.47
N ALA A 129 -18.73 10.12 14.25
CA ALA A 129 -18.90 10.26 15.69
C ALA A 129 -19.37 11.68 16.02
N ASP A 130 -20.46 11.78 16.80
CA ASP A 130 -20.83 13.02 17.50
C ASP A 130 -19.79 13.30 18.59
N TYR A 131 -18.76 14.10 18.28
CA TYR A 131 -17.87 14.64 19.32
C TYR A 131 -18.53 15.86 19.95
N ARG A 132 -19.34 15.64 20.99
CA ARG A 132 -19.73 16.74 21.90
C ARG A 132 -18.60 16.97 22.88
N TYR A 133 -17.64 17.81 22.52
CA TYR A 133 -16.76 18.42 23.51
C TYR A 133 -17.57 19.50 24.26
N THR A 134 -18.11 19.16 25.43
CA THR A 134 -18.49 20.17 26.42
C THR A 134 -17.21 20.71 27.06
N VAL A 135 -16.55 21.63 26.38
CA VAL A 135 -15.68 22.59 27.07
C VAL A 135 -16.52 23.83 27.26
N ASN A 136 -16.81 24.15 28.52
CA ASN A 136 -17.52 25.37 28.89
C ASN A 136 -16.90 26.57 28.13
N GLU A 137 -17.75 27.37 27.48
CA GLU A 137 -17.46 28.73 26.93
C GLU A 137 -17.02 28.92 25.46
N ALA A 138 -17.29 28.01 24.51
CA ALA A 138 -17.19 28.37 23.09
C ALA A 138 -18.36 27.80 22.24
N PRO A 139 -18.84 28.53 21.21
CA PRO A 139 -19.93 28.06 20.36
C PRO A 139 -19.58 26.71 19.73
N LEU A 140 -20.51 25.76 19.89
CA LEU A 140 -20.43 24.39 19.38
C LEU A 140 -20.26 24.40 17.85
N VAL A 141 -19.02 24.37 17.38
CA VAL A 141 -18.74 23.89 16.03
C VAL A 141 -18.98 22.38 16.11
N ASN A 142 -20.04 21.91 15.46
CA ASN A 142 -20.28 20.48 15.24
C ASN A 142 -19.16 19.92 14.35
N ASN A 143 -17.99 19.71 14.93
CA ASN A 143 -16.91 18.96 14.30
C ASN A 143 -17.25 17.49 14.46
N TYR A 144 -18.02 16.96 13.51
CA TYR A 144 -18.20 15.52 13.35
C TYR A 144 -16.82 14.91 13.07
N GLY A 145 -16.20 14.35 14.10
CA GLY A 145 -14.97 13.60 13.96
C GLY A 145 -15.28 12.30 13.22
N LYS A 146 -14.76 12.12 12.01
CA LYS A 146 -14.83 10.85 11.30
C LYS A 146 -13.81 9.90 11.91
N LYS A 147 -14.25 8.72 12.34
CA LYS A 147 -13.35 7.62 12.73
C LYS A 147 -13.37 6.57 11.62
N SER A 148 -12.21 6.25 11.09
CA SER A 148 -12.04 5.22 10.06
C SER A 148 -11.62 3.90 10.69
N PHE A 149 -12.15 2.79 10.15
CA PHE A 149 -11.85 1.41 10.48
C PHE A 149 -11.51 0.68 9.18
N GLY A 150 -10.37 0.01 9.14
CA GLY A 150 -9.82 -0.61 7.92
C GLY A 150 -8.42 -0.06 7.64
N PRO A 151 -7.74 -0.52 6.57
CA PRO A 151 -8.18 -1.48 5.54
C PRO A 151 -8.65 -2.85 6.00
N PHE A 152 -9.68 -3.40 5.36
CA PHE A 152 -10.00 -4.83 5.41
C PHE A 152 -9.86 -5.46 4.03
N HIS A 153 -8.94 -6.42 3.86
CA HIS A 153 -8.80 -7.15 2.61
C HIS A 153 -10.01 -8.05 2.35
N ARG A 154 -10.55 -8.00 1.14
CA ARG A 154 -11.62 -8.90 0.68
C ARG A 154 -11.05 -10.12 -0.04
N GLU A 155 -11.21 -11.29 0.58
CA GLU A 155 -10.82 -12.57 -0.02
C GLU A 155 -11.87 -13.10 -1.02
N ASN A 156 -13.15 -12.87 -0.72
CA ASN A 156 -14.26 -13.31 -1.55
C ASN A 156 -14.72 -12.15 -2.44
N ILE A 157 -14.19 -12.12 -3.66
CA ILE A 157 -14.56 -11.12 -4.68
C ILE A 157 -15.45 -11.76 -5.75
N SER A 158 -16.36 -10.97 -6.30
CA SER A 158 -17.27 -11.35 -7.38
C SER A 158 -16.53 -11.60 -8.69
N GLU A 159 -17.19 -12.26 -9.64
CA GLU A 159 -16.66 -12.49 -10.99
C GLU A 159 -16.33 -11.18 -11.72
N LEU A 160 -17.16 -10.15 -11.50
CA LEU A 160 -16.95 -8.82 -12.05
C LEU A 160 -15.69 -8.16 -11.47
N GLU A 161 -15.49 -8.24 -10.15
CA GLU A 161 -14.29 -7.76 -9.46
C GLU A 161 -13.03 -8.52 -9.88
N HIS A 162 -13.14 -9.84 -10.09
CA HIS A 162 -12.08 -10.65 -10.69
C HIS A 162 -11.71 -10.17 -12.10
N THR A 163 -12.70 -9.80 -12.90
CA THR A 163 -12.47 -9.28 -14.25
C THR A 163 -11.72 -7.94 -14.22
N TRP A 164 -12.11 -7.03 -13.32
CA TRP A 164 -11.43 -5.74 -13.14
C TRP A 164 -9.98 -5.91 -12.69
N THR A 165 -9.75 -6.69 -11.64
CA THR A 165 -8.39 -6.93 -11.11
C THR A 165 -7.50 -7.64 -12.13
N SER A 166 -8.02 -8.63 -12.87
CA SER A 166 -7.28 -9.32 -13.92
C SER A 166 -6.88 -8.39 -15.08
N LYS A 167 -7.79 -7.48 -15.46
CA LYS A 167 -7.48 -6.45 -16.46
C LYS A 167 -6.37 -5.52 -15.97
N ILE A 168 -6.47 -5.00 -14.75
CA ILE A 168 -5.45 -4.12 -14.15
C ILE A 168 -4.09 -4.83 -14.09
N ILE A 169 -4.05 -6.11 -13.69
CA ILE A 169 -2.82 -6.92 -13.66
C ILE A 169 -2.20 -7.05 -15.07
N LYS A 170 -3.02 -7.19 -16.11
CA LYS A 170 -2.54 -7.22 -17.49
C LYS A 170 -1.97 -5.86 -17.91
N ASP A 171 -2.67 -4.78 -17.58
CA ASP A 171 -2.29 -3.43 -17.98
C ASP A 171 -0.99 -2.99 -17.28
N ILE A 172 -0.85 -3.25 -15.98
CA ILE A 172 0.41 -2.95 -15.27
C ILE A 172 1.59 -3.78 -15.80
N THR A 173 1.37 -5.03 -16.21
CA THR A 173 2.41 -5.87 -16.84
C THR A 173 2.86 -5.30 -18.19
N TYR A 174 1.99 -4.57 -18.90
CA TYR A 174 2.37 -3.88 -20.13
C TYR A 174 3.31 -2.69 -19.86
N TYR A 175 3.03 -1.88 -18.82
CA TYR A 175 3.87 -0.72 -18.46
C TYR A 175 5.11 -1.10 -17.65
N TYR A 176 5.06 -2.21 -16.92
CA TYR A 176 6.14 -2.72 -16.07
C TYR A 176 6.46 -4.18 -16.45
N PRO A 177 7.00 -4.44 -17.67
CA PRO A 177 7.15 -5.80 -18.20
C PRO A 177 8.13 -6.69 -17.43
N ASN A 178 9.03 -6.08 -16.65
CA ASN A 178 9.98 -6.81 -15.81
C ASN A 178 9.44 -7.10 -14.41
N TYR A 179 8.24 -6.63 -14.08
CA TYR A 179 7.65 -6.81 -12.77
C TYR A 179 6.76 -8.06 -12.73
N SER A 180 6.74 -8.72 -11.58
CA SER A 180 5.91 -9.91 -11.32
C SER A 180 4.79 -9.60 -10.34
N PHE A 181 3.59 -10.11 -10.64
CA PHE A 181 2.45 -10.03 -9.73
C PHE A 181 2.68 -10.93 -8.51
N VAL A 182 2.37 -10.41 -7.32
CA VAL A 182 2.30 -11.17 -6.07
C VAL A 182 0.94 -10.97 -5.43
N ASP A 183 0.29 -12.10 -5.09
CA ASP A 183 -0.99 -12.09 -4.41
C ASP A 183 -0.85 -11.45 -3.01
N TYR A 184 -1.73 -10.48 -2.71
CA TYR A 184 -1.71 -9.77 -1.44
C TYR A 184 -1.83 -10.70 -0.21
N ARG A 185 -2.58 -11.80 -0.32
CA ARG A 185 -2.72 -12.79 0.77
C ARG A 185 -1.37 -13.41 1.14
N PHE A 186 -0.50 -13.59 0.15
CA PHE A 186 0.86 -14.05 0.42
C PHE A 186 1.68 -12.95 1.09
N LEU A 187 1.52 -11.71 0.65
CA LEU A 187 2.26 -10.56 1.19
C LEU A 187 1.91 -10.25 2.66
N GLN A 188 0.75 -10.70 3.15
CA GLN A 188 0.36 -10.59 4.56
C GLN A 188 1.15 -11.49 5.52
N LYS A 189 1.95 -12.44 5.01
CA LYS A 189 2.80 -13.28 5.86
C LYS A 189 3.85 -12.43 6.57
N SER A 190 3.98 -12.62 7.88
CA SER A 190 4.91 -11.85 8.71
C SER A 190 6.35 -12.32 8.58
N ILE A 191 7.26 -11.36 8.60
CA ILE A 191 8.70 -11.49 8.72
C ILE A 191 9.11 -10.93 10.08
N THR A 192 9.96 -11.66 10.79
CA THR A 192 10.53 -11.20 12.06
C THR A 192 11.90 -10.55 11.86
N GLY A 193 12.18 -9.51 12.62
CA GLY A 193 13.54 -8.94 12.69
C GLY A 193 13.89 -8.04 11.50
N VAL A 194 12.90 -7.36 10.93
CA VAL A 194 13.06 -6.29 9.93
C VAL A 194 12.21 -5.12 10.39
N ILE A 195 12.71 -3.88 10.26
CA ILE A 195 11.93 -2.67 10.51
C ILE A 195 11.77 -1.94 9.16
N PRO A 196 10.53 -1.76 8.66
CA PRO A 196 10.27 -1.02 7.43
C PRO A 196 10.84 0.41 7.44
N PHE A 197 10.89 0.99 6.25
CA PHE A 197 11.22 2.40 6.11
C PHE A 197 10.16 3.27 6.80
N GLY A 198 10.55 4.40 7.38
CA GLY A 198 9.62 5.32 8.04
C GLY A 198 9.14 4.87 9.43
N THR A 199 9.36 3.61 9.82
CA THR A 199 9.08 3.14 11.18
C THR A 199 10.20 3.57 12.15
N GLY A 200 9.82 4.27 13.23
CA GLY A 200 10.74 4.68 14.29
C GLY A 200 11.32 3.49 15.06
N LEU A 201 12.60 3.57 15.44
CA LEU A 201 13.26 2.55 16.25
C LEU A 201 12.78 2.58 17.72
N ASP A 202 12.40 3.76 18.20
CA ASP A 202 12.05 4.02 19.61
C ASP A 202 10.67 3.48 20.01
N THR A 203 9.87 3.06 19.03
CA THR A 203 8.48 2.64 19.22
C THR A 203 8.30 1.12 19.41
N VAL A 204 9.38 0.33 19.40
CA VAL A 204 9.28 -1.13 19.26
C VAL A 204 9.75 -1.87 20.53
N LEU A 205 8.79 -2.21 21.41
CA LEU A 205 9.02 -2.96 22.66
C LEU A 205 8.72 -4.48 22.54
N GLU A 206 8.22 -4.93 21.38
CA GLU A 206 7.75 -6.30 21.15
C GLU A 206 8.46 -6.95 19.96
N PRO A 207 8.37 -8.29 19.76
CA PRO A 207 8.98 -8.93 18.61
C PRO A 207 8.53 -8.26 17.32
N ILE A 208 9.49 -7.63 16.65
CA ILE A 208 9.31 -6.84 15.43
C ILE A 208 8.78 -7.75 14.31
N LYS A 209 7.47 -7.71 14.08
CA LYS A 209 6.78 -8.48 13.05
C LYS A 209 6.11 -7.52 12.08
N PHE A 210 6.56 -7.55 10.84
CA PHE A 210 5.95 -6.82 9.74
C PHE A 210 5.66 -7.78 8.60
N SER A 211 4.62 -7.53 7.83
CA SER A 211 4.31 -8.32 6.65
C SER A 211 5.31 -8.04 5.52
N PHE A 212 5.39 -8.92 4.51
CA PHE A 212 6.10 -8.59 3.28
C PHE A 212 5.54 -7.31 2.64
N TYR A 213 4.22 -7.08 2.78
CA TYR A 213 3.58 -5.89 2.25
C TYR A 213 4.16 -4.61 2.87
N ASP A 214 4.20 -4.54 4.21
CA ASP A 214 4.67 -3.36 4.95
C ASP A 214 6.12 -3.02 4.57
N ILE A 215 6.95 -4.05 4.37
CA ILE A 215 8.38 -3.88 4.06
C ILE A 215 8.61 -3.45 2.60
N LEU A 216 7.91 -4.07 1.65
CA LEU A 216 8.14 -3.84 0.21
C LEU A 216 7.36 -2.67 -0.36
N PHE A 217 6.23 -2.34 0.25
CA PHE A 217 5.28 -1.36 -0.25
C PHE A 217 4.97 -0.25 0.76
N GLY A 218 5.22 -0.42 2.06
CA GLY A 218 4.81 0.52 3.10
C GLY A 218 3.37 0.26 3.58
N ASP A 219 2.79 1.21 4.30
CA ASP A 219 1.52 1.04 4.99
C ASP A 219 0.33 0.91 4.02
N ASN A 220 -0.69 0.15 4.42
CA ASN A 220 -1.94 0.12 3.68
C ASN A 220 -2.87 1.23 4.19
N ILE A 221 -3.31 2.10 3.29
CA ILE A 221 -3.86 3.42 3.63
C ILE A 221 -5.40 3.43 3.57
N PHE A 222 -6.03 2.41 2.96
CA PHE A 222 -7.50 2.33 2.75
C PHE A 222 -8.13 1.03 3.18
#